data_AF-A0A943FZM6-F1
#
_entry.id   AF-A0A943FZM6-F1
#
_cell.length_a   1.000
_cell.length_b   1.000
_cell.length_c   1.000
_cell.angle_alpha   90.00
_cell.angle_beta   90.00
_cell.angle_gamma   90.00
#
_symmetry.space_group_name_H-M   'P 1'
#
loop_
_entity.id
_entity.type
_entity.pdbx_description
1 polymer ?
#
loop_
_entity_poly.entity_id
_entity_poly.type
_entity_poly.pdbx_seq_one_letter_code
_entity_poly.pdbx_strand_id
1 'polypeptide(L)'
;MKEKVKNALDAKILDLGMFVTDVYMSTEEGVKTLNVELDSDDVIDVTRITEASKIINPIIDELDLVDGEYVLDIHSKVKGDDCNE
;
A
#
# COMPACT_ATOMS: atom_id res chain seq x y z
N MET A 1 -9.82 -6.62 9.99
CA MET A 1 -9.19 -6.82 8.66
C MET A 1 -8.14 -5.74 8.41
N LYS A 2 -8.51 -4.45 8.30
CA LYS A 2 -7.54 -3.33 8.14
C LYS A 2 -6.32 -3.41 9.08
N GLU A 3 -6.53 -3.62 10.38
CA GLU A 3 -5.42 -3.67 11.35
C GLU A 3 -4.41 -4.80 11.12
N LYS A 4 -4.87 -5.98 10.69
CA LYS A 4 -3.97 -7.12 10.39
C LYS A 4 -3.13 -6.82 9.15
N VAL A 5 -3.77 -6.29 8.11
CA VAL A 5 -3.08 -5.85 6.88
C VAL A 5 -2.06 -4.80 7.24
N LYS A 6 -2.50 -3.76 7.96
CA LYS A 6 -1.66 -2.66 8.36
C LYS A 6 -0.43 -3.17 9.10
N ASN A 7 -0.60 -4.01 10.13
CA ASN A 7 0.52 -4.52 10.92
C ASN A 7 1.46 -5.44 10.11
N ALA A 8 0.90 -6.32 9.26
CA ALA A 8 1.69 -7.23 8.43
C ALA A 8 2.50 -6.50 7.35
N LEU A 9 1.90 -5.49 6.74
CA LEU A 9 2.55 -4.63 5.76
C LEU A 9 3.58 -3.73 6.45
N ASP A 10 3.16 -3.00 7.49
CA ASP A 10 3.99 -2.07 8.25
C ASP A 10 5.29 -2.72 8.68
N ALA A 11 5.26 -3.89 9.33
CA ALA A 11 6.47 -4.61 9.74
C ALA A 11 7.46 -4.91 8.59
N LYS A 12 6.97 -5.05 7.36
CA LYS A 12 7.77 -5.41 6.19
C LYS A 12 8.30 -4.20 5.44
N ILE A 13 7.50 -3.14 5.34
CA ILE A 13 7.88 -1.90 4.66
C ILE A 13 8.59 -0.91 5.60
N LEU A 14 8.49 -1.11 6.93
CA LEU A 14 9.22 -0.35 7.94
C LEU A 14 10.73 -0.46 7.75
N ASP A 15 11.21 -1.64 7.31
CA ASP A 15 12.62 -1.87 6.95
C ASP A 15 13.07 -0.99 5.77
N LEU A 16 12.14 -0.70 4.85
CA LEU A 16 12.36 0.22 3.73
C LEU A 16 12.18 1.70 4.13
N GLY A 17 11.86 2.00 5.39
CA GLY A 17 11.55 3.35 5.87
C GLY A 17 10.18 3.88 5.43
N MET A 18 9.28 2.97 5.02
CA MET A 18 7.89 3.27 4.67
C MET A 18 6.96 2.73 5.76
N PHE A 19 5.75 3.25 5.84
CA PHE A 19 4.70 2.76 6.73
C PHE A 19 3.35 2.93 6.05
N VAL A 20 2.39 2.11 6.47
CA VAL A 20 1.04 2.20 5.91
C VAL A 20 0.30 3.30 6.66
N THR A 21 -0.22 4.30 5.96
CA THR A 21 -1.06 5.34 6.57
C THR A 21 -2.50 4.87 6.68
N ASP A 22 -3.08 4.45 5.56
CA ASP A 22 -4.44 3.94 5.50
C ASP A 22 -4.56 2.73 4.56
N VAL A 23 -5.59 1.91 4.81
CA VAL A 23 -5.95 0.80 3.94
C VAL A 23 -7.45 0.80 3.86
N TYR A 24 -8.04 0.93 2.69
CA TYR A 24 -9.49 0.89 2.52
C TYR A 24 -9.87 0.10 1.29
N MET A 25 -11.05 -0.51 1.34
CA MET A 25 -11.59 -1.25 0.21
C MET A 25 -12.69 -0.40 -0.41
N SER A 26 -12.52 -0.09 -1.69
CA SER A 26 -13.50 0.59 -2.51
C SER A 26 -14.20 -0.42 -3.41
N THR A 27 -15.42 -0.13 -3.82
CA THR A 27 -16.11 -0.93 -4.84
C THR A 27 -16.65 0.03 -5.88
N GLU A 28 -16.05 -0.01 -7.07
CA GLU A 28 -16.42 0.85 -8.19
C GLU A 28 -16.90 -0.06 -9.33
N GLU A 29 -18.12 0.19 -9.82
CA GLU A 29 -18.73 -0.58 -10.91
C GLU A 29 -18.78 -2.11 -10.68
N GLY A 30 -18.84 -2.55 -9.41
CA GLY A 30 -18.86 -3.97 -9.05
C GLY A 30 -17.47 -4.62 -8.93
N VAL A 31 -16.40 -3.87 -9.21
CA VAL A 31 -15.02 -4.30 -9.01
C VAL A 31 -14.56 -3.88 -7.61
N LYS A 32 -14.09 -4.84 -6.82
CA LYS A 32 -13.50 -4.58 -5.51
C LYS A 32 -12.07 -4.09 -5.71
N THR A 33 -11.72 -2.95 -5.14
CA THR A 33 -10.35 -2.40 -5.19
C THR A 33 -9.84 -2.17 -3.77
N LEU A 34 -8.77 -2.87 -3.40
CA LEU A 34 -8.08 -2.65 -2.14
C LEU A 34 -7.04 -1.55 -2.34
N ASN A 35 -7.31 -0.38 -1.77
CA ASN A 35 -6.42 0.77 -1.80
C ASN A 35 -5.54 0.74 -0.55
N VAL A 36 -4.23 0.74 -0.75
CA VAL A 36 -3.21 0.77 0.30
C VAL A 36 -2.42 2.06 0.15
N GLU A 37 -2.61 2.98 1.10
CA GLU A 37 -1.86 4.23 1.16
C GLU A 37 -0.58 4.01 1.98
N LEU A 38 0.55 4.26 1.33
CA LEU A 38 1.88 4.20 1.92
C LEU A 38 2.41 5.61 2.15
N ASP A 39 3.12 5.84 3.24
CA ASP A 39 3.83 7.08 3.52
C ASP A 39 5.25 6.74 3.95
N SER A 40 6.16 7.70 3.85
CA SER A 40 7.49 7.58 4.40
C SER A 40 7.99 8.93 4.86
N ASP A 41 8.91 8.86 5.81
CA ASP A 41 9.63 10.05 6.23
C ASP A 41 10.60 10.54 5.14
N ASP A 42 11.08 9.59 4.34
CA ASP A 42 12.11 9.77 3.31
C ASP A 42 11.51 9.87 1.89
N VAL A 43 12.30 10.27 0.90
CA VAL A 43 11.82 10.41 -0.49
C VAL A 43 11.43 9.04 -1.05
N ILE A 44 10.21 8.96 -1.59
CA ILE A 44 9.70 7.76 -2.24
C ILE A 44 10.07 7.80 -3.72
N ASP A 45 11.07 7.02 -4.08
CA ASP A 45 11.35 6.72 -5.48
C ASP A 45 10.46 5.60 -6.03
N VAL A 46 10.29 5.59 -7.35
CA VAL A 46 9.60 4.51 -8.08
C VAL A 46 10.15 3.11 -7.74
N THR A 47 11.45 3.01 -7.46
CA THR A 47 12.10 1.77 -7.03
C THR A 47 11.53 1.28 -5.71
N ARG A 48 11.34 2.17 -4.72
CA ARG A 48 10.79 1.81 -3.40
C ARG A 48 9.35 1.35 -3.51
N ILE A 49 8.54 2.01 -4.35
CA ILE A 49 7.16 1.58 -4.63
C ILE A 49 7.14 0.20 -5.27
N THR A 50 8.04 -0.06 -6.22
CA THR A 50 8.14 -1.36 -6.88
C THR A 50 8.52 -2.46 -5.88
N GLU A 51 9.47 -2.20 -5.00
CA GLU A 51 9.90 -3.15 -3.96
C GLU A 51 8.79 -3.38 -2.91
N ALA A 52 8.13 -2.31 -2.46
CA ALA A 52 6.97 -2.41 -1.57
C ALA A 52 5.87 -3.25 -2.20
N SER A 53 5.54 -3.03 -3.48
CA SER A 53 4.53 -3.79 -4.21
C SER A 53 4.85 -5.29 -4.26
N LYS A 54 6.11 -5.66 -4.55
CA LYS A 54 6.55 -7.07 -4.54
C LYS A 54 6.42 -7.72 -3.16
N ILE A 55 6.54 -6.95 -2.09
CA ILE A 55 6.41 -7.44 -0.72
C ILE A 55 4.94 -7.51 -0.28
N ILE A 56 4.15 -6.48 -0.60
CA ILE A 56 2.74 -6.36 -0.26
C ILE A 56 1.94 -7.46 -0.97
N ASN A 57 2.19 -7.69 -2.26
CA ASN A 57 1.44 -8.63 -3.08
C ASN A 57 1.32 -10.04 -2.46
N PRO A 58 2.41 -10.75 -2.10
CA PRO A 58 2.31 -12.06 -1.46
C PRO A 58 1.69 -11.99 -0.06
N ILE A 59 1.85 -10.90 0.70
CA ILE A 59 1.25 -10.78 2.04
C ILE A 59 -0.28 -10.68 1.94
N ILE A 60 -0.78 -9.88 0.99
CA ILE A 60 -2.23 -9.76 0.75
C ILE A 60 -2.80 -11.10 0.26
N ASP A 61 -2.06 -11.80 -0.61
CA ASP A 61 -2.40 -13.15 -1.09
C ASP A 61 -2.47 -14.16 0.07
N GLU A 62 -1.45 -14.20 0.94
CA GLU A 62 -1.42 -15.09 2.13
C GLU A 62 -2.50 -14.76 3.16
N LEU A 63 -2.87 -13.49 3.29
CA LEU A 63 -3.89 -13.06 4.25
C LEU A 63 -5.31 -13.38 3.79
N ASP A 64 -5.50 -13.75 2.51
CA ASP A 64 -6.80 -14.09 1.90
C ASP A 64 -7.91 -13.10 2.30
N LEU A 65 -7.60 -11.80 2.15
CA LEU A 65 -8.39 -10.72 2.76
C LEU A 65 -9.74 -10.51 2.08
N VAL A 66 -9.81 -10.87 0.79
CA VAL A 66 -10.97 -10.66 -0.06
C VAL A 66 -11.25 -11.94 -0.82
N ASP A 67 -12.44 -12.48 -0.59
CA ASP A 67 -12.97 -13.59 -1.36
C ASP A 67 -13.39 -13.09 -2.76
N GLY A 68 -12.75 -13.66 -3.78
CA GLY A 68 -12.97 -13.37 -5.20
C GLY A 68 -11.95 -12.42 -5.83
N GLU A 69 -12.26 -11.96 -7.04
CA GLU A 69 -11.39 -11.06 -7.81
C GLU A 69 -11.44 -9.64 -7.23
N TYR A 70 -10.26 -9.07 -6.98
CA TYR A 70 -10.09 -7.69 -6.57
C TYR A 70 -8.86 -7.08 -7.23
N VAL A 71 -8.85 -5.75 -7.31
CA VAL A 71 -7.70 -4.97 -7.79
C VAL A 71 -6.93 -4.47 -6.58
N LEU A 72 -5.63 -4.75 -6.52
CA LEU A 72 -4.75 -4.20 -5.51
C LEU A 72 -4.16 -2.89 -6.03
N ASP A 73 -4.58 -1.78 -5.45
CA ASP A 73 -4.03 -0.46 -5.74
C ASP A 73 -3.11 -0.03 -4.60
N ILE A 74 -1.83 0.17 -4.92
CA ILE A 74 -0.80 0.58 -3.96
C ILE A 74 -0.30 1.93 -4.41
N HIS A 75 -0.56 2.95 -3.61
CA HIS A 75 -0.12 4.30 -3.89
C HIS A 75 0.56 4.88 -2.66
N SER A 76 1.61 5.67 -2.89
CA SER A 76 2.18 6.47 -1.82
C SER A 76 1.54 7.84 -1.77
N LYS A 77 1.43 8.38 -0.57
CA LYS A 77 1.22 9.79 -0.36
C LYS A 77 2.48 10.53 -0.83
N VAL A 78 2.39 11.11 -2.03
CA VAL A 78 3.39 12.05 -2.50
C VAL A 78 3.32 13.27 -1.57
N LYS A 79 4.37 13.47 -0.75
CA LYS A 79 4.71 14.83 -0.32
C LYS A 79 5.13 15.54 -1.60
N GLY A 80 4.23 16.35 -2.15
CA GLY A 80 4.54 17.18 -3.29
C GLY A 80 5.79 17.96 -2.94
N ASP A 81 6.84 17.79 -3.74
CA ASP A 81 7.90 18.78 -3.82
C ASP A 81 7.19 20.09 -4.19
N ASP A 82 7.01 20.96 -3.20
CA ASP A 82 6.78 22.38 -3.44
C ASP A 82 8.09 22.91 -4.05
N CYS A 83 8.37 22.51 -5.28
CA CYS A 83 9.36 23.16 -6.11
C CYS A 83 8.67 24.39 -6.67
N ASN A 84 8.47 25.35 -5.77
CA ASN A 84 8.20 26.74 -6.10
C ASN A 84 9.41 27.26 -6.88
N GLU A 85 9.29 27.33 -8.21
CA GLU A 85 10.15 28.13 -9.08
C GLU A 85 9.32 29.19 -9.81
#